data_AF-D6TH14-F1
#
_entry.id   AF-D6TH14-F1
#
_cell.length_a   1.000
_cell.length_b   1.000
_cell.length_c   1.000
_cell.angle_alpha   90.00
_cell.angle_beta   90.00
_cell.angle_gamma   90.00
#
_symmetry.space_group_name_H-M   'P 1'
#
loop_
_entity.id
_entity.type
_entity.pdbx_description
1 polymer ?
#
loop_
_entity_poly.entity_id
_entity_poly.type
_entity_poly.pdbx_seq_one_letter_code
_entity_poly.pdbx_strand_id
1 'polypeptide(L)'
;MTTNPEKKRQNLEQLALARFKEVALEKNMKVYGSQGKGNRIAISGRSYFQFGDLRVETPQRTLIVEAESAGGATNQVKYWYCLGKGHITRPIHLMHIFAQNSENDYQSHLDLWDFLAQKMASDLGNMFTAKRYTYRNTSDLESIVKEFQGLLN
;
A
#
# COMPACT_ATOMS: atom_id res chain seq x y z
N MET A 1 15.09 -26.16 -33.43
CA MET A 1 14.87 -24.86 -32.77
C MET A 1 13.73 -25.05 -31.78
N THR A 2 14.04 -25.29 -30.52
CA THR A 2 13.05 -25.45 -29.45
C THR A 2 12.75 -24.07 -28.86
N THR A 3 11.51 -23.63 -29.02
CA THR A 3 10.99 -22.41 -28.41
C THR A 3 10.96 -22.59 -26.89
N ASN A 4 11.77 -21.80 -26.20
CA ASN A 4 11.79 -21.71 -24.75
C ASN A 4 10.42 -21.15 -24.30
N PRO A 5 9.64 -21.84 -23.45
CA PRO A 5 8.36 -21.30 -23.01
C PRO A 5 8.65 -20.02 -22.22
N GLU A 6 8.08 -18.91 -22.67
CA GLU A 6 8.07 -17.64 -21.94
C GLU A 6 7.67 -17.92 -20.49
N LYS A 7 8.65 -17.83 -19.58
CA LYS A 7 8.37 -17.67 -18.16
C LYS A 7 7.49 -16.43 -18.07
N LYS A 8 6.17 -16.61 -17.98
CA LYS A 8 5.22 -15.56 -17.59
C LYS A 8 5.85 -14.87 -16.38
N ARG A 9 6.34 -13.64 -16.57
CA ARG A 9 6.95 -12.84 -15.51
C ARG A 9 5.89 -12.75 -14.42
N GLN A 10 6.04 -13.56 -13.37
CA GLN A 10 5.10 -13.53 -12.25
C GLN A 10 5.12 -12.11 -11.71
N ASN A 11 3.95 -11.48 -11.66
CA ASN A 11 3.84 -10.15 -11.10
C ASN A 11 4.01 -10.29 -9.58
N LEU A 12 5.23 -10.01 -9.09
CA LEU A 12 5.59 -10.11 -7.68
C LEU A 12 4.73 -9.20 -6.80
N GLU A 13 4.21 -8.09 -7.34
CA GLU A 13 3.32 -7.19 -6.61
C GLU A 13 1.95 -7.86 -6.37
N GLN A 14 1.41 -8.56 -7.38
CA GLN A 14 0.16 -9.31 -7.21
C GLN A 14 0.30 -10.46 -6.22
N LEU A 15 1.43 -11.18 -6.24
CA LEU A 15 1.71 -12.23 -5.27
C LEU A 15 1.83 -11.66 -3.86
N ALA A 16 2.48 -10.50 -3.71
CA ALA A 16 2.57 -9.84 -2.42
C ALA A 16 1.18 -9.49 -1.88
N LEU A 17 0.34 -8.83 -2.68
CA LEU A 17 -0.99 -8.40 -2.27
C LEU A 17 -1.96 -9.55 -1.97
N ALA A 18 -1.80 -10.70 -2.63
CA ALA A 18 -2.68 -11.86 -2.44
C ALA A 18 -2.71 -12.31 -0.98
N ARG A 19 -1.55 -12.37 -0.31
CA ARG A 19 -1.47 -12.83 1.07
C ARG A 19 -2.15 -11.87 2.05
N PHE A 20 -1.99 -10.56 1.87
CA PHE A 20 -2.71 -9.56 2.68
C PHE A 20 -4.23 -9.66 2.51
N LYS A 21 -4.68 -9.89 1.27
CA LYS A 21 -6.10 -10.07 0.96
C LYS A 21 -6.67 -11.31 1.65
N GLU A 22 -5.97 -12.45 1.57
CA GLU A 22 -6.38 -13.69 2.24
C GLU A 22 -6.56 -13.48 3.75
N VAL A 23 -5.55 -12.92 4.42
CA VAL A 23 -5.58 -12.68 5.87
C VAL A 23 -6.71 -11.72 6.27
N ALA A 24 -6.98 -10.69 5.47
CA ALA A 24 -8.11 -9.80 5.71
C ALA A 24 -9.47 -10.52 5.58
N LEU A 25 -9.62 -11.38 4.58
CA LEU A 25 -10.84 -12.16 4.36
C LEU A 25 -11.05 -13.23 5.45
N GLU A 26 -9.99 -13.89 5.92
CA GLU A 26 -10.04 -14.82 7.07
C GLU A 26 -10.56 -14.14 8.35
N LYS A 27 -10.34 -12.82 8.47
CA LYS A 27 -10.85 -11.98 9.57
C LYS A 27 -12.22 -11.36 9.29
N ASN A 28 -12.91 -11.76 8.22
CA ASN A 28 -14.19 -11.20 7.77
C ASN A 28 -14.15 -9.67 7.53
N MET A 29 -12.99 -9.15 7.11
CA MET A 29 -12.85 -7.72 6.84
C MET A 29 -13.38 -7.36 5.45
N LYS A 30 -13.82 -6.11 5.29
CA LYS A 30 -14.23 -5.58 3.99
C LYS A 30 -12.99 -5.17 3.19
N VAL A 31 -12.76 -5.86 2.08
CA VAL A 31 -11.58 -5.69 1.23
C VAL A 31 -11.96 -5.07 -0.12
N TYR A 32 -11.17 -4.10 -0.56
CA TYR A 32 -11.25 -3.50 -1.89
C TYR A 32 -9.87 -3.55 -2.52
N GLY A 33 -9.81 -3.76 -3.83
CA GLY A 33 -8.54 -3.74 -4.55
C GLY A 33 -8.73 -3.39 -6.01
N SER A 34 -7.61 -3.20 -6.71
CA SER A 34 -7.55 -2.86 -8.14
C SER A 34 -8.25 -1.52 -8.48
N GLN A 35 -8.47 -1.26 -9.77
CA GLN A 35 -9.06 -0.02 -10.32
C GLN A 35 -10.60 0.06 -10.23
N GLY A 36 -11.22 -0.79 -9.41
CA GLY A 36 -12.67 -0.89 -9.28
C GLY A 36 -13.31 0.41 -8.77
N LYS A 37 -14.58 0.67 -9.12
CA LYS A 37 -15.31 1.88 -8.67
C LYS A 37 -15.33 2.04 -7.14
N GLY A 38 -15.37 0.94 -6.42
CA GLY A 38 -15.34 0.93 -4.95
C GLY A 38 -14.00 1.36 -4.35
N ASN A 39 -12.90 1.31 -5.11
CA ASN A 39 -11.54 1.56 -4.63
C ASN A 39 -11.00 2.93 -5.08
N ARG A 40 -11.80 3.97 -4.89
CA ARG A 40 -11.50 5.33 -5.37
C ARG A 40 -11.67 6.35 -4.26
N ILE A 41 -10.87 7.41 -4.31
CA ILE A 41 -11.03 8.63 -3.52
C ILE A 41 -11.52 9.70 -4.49
N ALA A 42 -12.76 10.15 -4.33
CA ALA A 42 -13.31 11.23 -5.16
C ALA A 42 -12.70 12.57 -4.76
N ILE A 43 -12.29 13.37 -5.75
CA ILE A 43 -11.68 14.68 -5.54
C ILE A 43 -12.61 15.80 -5.99
N SER A 44 -12.88 15.87 -7.30
CA SER A 44 -13.80 16.85 -7.87
C SER A 44 -14.28 16.40 -9.24
N GLY A 45 -15.57 16.60 -9.54
CA GLY A 45 -16.18 16.20 -10.80
C GLY A 45 -15.96 14.71 -11.10
N ARG A 46 -15.23 14.42 -12.19
CA ARG A 46 -14.88 13.06 -12.61
C ARG A 46 -13.47 12.61 -12.20
N SER A 47 -12.75 13.45 -11.45
CA SER A 47 -11.38 13.18 -11.00
C SER A 47 -11.37 12.39 -9.70
N TYR A 48 -10.55 11.34 -9.66
CA TYR A 48 -10.37 10.49 -8.49
C TYR A 48 -8.94 9.95 -8.42
N PHE A 49 -8.48 9.66 -7.21
CA PHE A 49 -7.32 8.79 -7.00
C PHE A 49 -7.77 7.34 -6.81
N GLN A 50 -6.90 6.41 -7.16
CA GLN A 50 -7.02 5.04 -6.67
C GLN A 50 -6.74 5.01 -5.16
N PHE A 51 -7.58 4.29 -4.40
CA PHE A 51 -7.48 4.18 -2.96
C PHE A 51 -6.61 2.98 -2.54
N GLY A 52 -5.36 2.98 -2.97
CA GLY A 52 -4.42 1.90 -2.70
C GLY A 52 -4.55 0.71 -3.64
N ASP A 53 -3.56 -0.17 -3.67
CA ASP A 53 -3.64 -1.45 -4.37
C ASP A 53 -4.56 -2.44 -3.64
N LEU A 54 -4.49 -2.43 -2.32
CA LEU A 54 -5.41 -3.10 -1.40
C LEU A 54 -5.84 -2.13 -0.30
N ARG A 55 -7.15 -2.04 -0.09
CA ARG A 55 -7.76 -1.29 1.00
C ARG A 55 -8.59 -2.21 1.86
N VAL A 56 -8.39 -2.10 3.17
CA VAL A 56 -9.18 -2.82 4.17
C VAL A 56 -9.74 -1.84 5.19
N GLU A 57 -11.05 -1.89 5.41
CA GLU A 57 -11.73 -1.04 6.38
C GLU A 57 -11.94 -1.84 7.68
N THR A 58 -11.39 -1.37 8.80
CA THR A 58 -11.65 -1.97 10.14
C THR A 58 -12.87 -1.26 10.79
N PRO A 59 -13.05 -1.25 12.11
CA PRO A 59 -13.88 -0.24 12.79
C PRO A 59 -13.18 1.12 13.06
N GLN A 60 -11.88 1.12 13.29
CA GLN A 60 -11.13 2.29 13.80
C GLN A 60 -10.39 3.07 12.70
N ARG A 61 -9.87 2.38 11.68
CA ARG A 61 -9.05 2.99 10.60
C ARG A 61 -9.17 2.28 9.26
N THR A 62 -8.72 2.94 8.21
CA THR A 62 -8.52 2.33 6.89
C THR A 62 -7.08 1.87 6.79
N LEU A 63 -6.88 0.58 6.56
CA LEU A 63 -5.56 0.02 6.25
C LEU A 63 -5.36 0.00 4.74
N ILE A 64 -4.20 0.47 4.31
CA ILE A 64 -3.81 0.51 2.90
C ILE A 64 -2.54 -0.30 2.74
N VAL A 65 -2.53 -1.19 1.76
CA VAL A 65 -1.30 -1.82 1.26
C VAL A 65 -1.05 -1.33 -0.15
N GLU A 66 0.12 -0.72 -0.35
CA GLU A 66 0.67 -0.38 -1.67
C GLU A 66 1.83 -1.32 -1.95
N ALA A 67 1.88 -1.90 -3.15
CA ALA A 67 2.99 -2.74 -3.58
C ALA A 67 3.61 -2.12 -4.83
N GLU A 68 4.85 -1.65 -4.73
CA GLU A 68 5.52 -0.94 -5.82
C GLU A 68 6.96 -1.44 -5.97
N SER A 69 7.46 -1.45 -7.20
CA SER A 69 8.84 -1.81 -7.51
C SER A 69 9.81 -0.62 -7.55
N ALA A 70 9.30 0.61 -7.52
CA ALA A 70 10.09 1.84 -7.45
C ALA A 70 9.41 2.82 -6.49
N GLY A 71 10.16 3.55 -5.66
CA GLY A 71 9.60 4.42 -4.61
C GLY A 71 8.87 5.67 -5.10
N GLY A 72 7.69 5.53 -5.70
CA GLY A 72 6.88 6.63 -6.21
C GLY A 72 6.26 7.46 -5.07
N ALA A 73 6.69 8.72 -4.93
CA ALA A 73 6.14 9.62 -3.91
C ALA A 73 4.62 9.90 -4.09
N THR A 74 4.11 9.84 -5.33
CA THR A 74 2.72 10.10 -5.68
C THR A 74 1.72 9.19 -4.97
N ASN A 75 2.08 7.91 -4.77
CA ASN A 75 1.24 6.96 -4.05
C ASN A 75 1.07 7.34 -2.57
N GLN A 76 2.08 7.98 -1.98
CA GLN A 76 2.04 8.41 -0.60
C GLN A 76 1.33 9.77 -0.45
N VAL A 77 1.75 10.79 -1.20
CA VAL A 77 1.29 12.18 -0.99
C VAL A 77 -0.18 12.41 -1.35
N LYS A 78 -0.80 11.52 -2.15
CA LYS A 78 -2.24 11.59 -2.43
C LYS A 78 -3.05 11.55 -1.13
N TYR A 79 -2.61 10.77 -0.13
CA TYR A 79 -3.29 10.68 1.16
C TYR A 79 -3.15 11.97 1.97
N TRP A 80 -2.03 12.68 1.83
CA TRP A 80 -1.83 13.98 2.48
C TRP A 80 -2.88 14.98 2.03
N TYR A 81 -3.01 15.13 0.70
CA TYR A 81 -4.01 15.98 0.10
C TYR A 81 -5.43 15.57 0.49
N CYS A 82 -5.75 14.27 0.39
CA CYS A 82 -7.10 13.78 0.62
C CYS A 82 -7.55 13.92 2.08
N LEU A 83 -6.66 13.66 3.04
CA LEU A 83 -6.94 13.89 4.46
C LEU A 83 -7.02 15.38 4.77
N GLY A 84 -6.07 16.19 4.28
CA GLY A 84 -6.03 17.64 4.52
C GLY A 84 -7.20 18.41 3.90
N LYS A 85 -7.81 17.89 2.83
CA LYS A 85 -9.01 18.45 2.20
C LYS A 85 -10.32 17.81 2.66
N GLY A 86 -10.28 16.82 3.54
CA GLY A 86 -11.48 16.13 4.04
C GLY A 86 -12.16 15.21 3.02
N HIS A 87 -11.48 14.85 1.92
CA HIS A 87 -11.96 13.80 1.00
C HIS A 87 -11.93 12.41 1.66
N ILE A 88 -11.10 12.26 2.69
CA ILE A 88 -11.06 11.09 3.57
C ILE A 88 -11.19 11.62 4.99
N THR A 89 -12.17 11.10 5.73
CA THR A 89 -12.47 11.54 7.11
C THR A 89 -12.06 10.53 8.16
N ARG A 90 -11.48 9.40 7.75
CA ARG A 90 -11.11 8.28 8.60
C ARG A 90 -9.58 8.13 8.68
N PRO A 91 -9.01 7.78 9.85
CA PRO A 91 -7.57 7.57 9.96
C PRO A 91 -7.06 6.53 8.96
N ILE A 92 -5.89 6.79 8.39
CA ILE A 92 -5.20 5.87 7.47
C ILE A 92 -3.97 5.28 8.16
N HIS A 93 -3.78 3.98 7.94
CA HIS A 93 -2.52 3.29 8.16
C HIS A 93 -2.00 2.75 6.82
N LEU A 94 -0.92 3.33 6.31
CA LEU A 94 -0.31 2.98 5.04
C LEU A 94 0.86 2.02 5.24
N MET A 95 0.76 0.82 4.69
CA MET A 95 1.86 -0.14 4.55
C MET A 95 2.32 -0.12 3.10
N HIS A 96 3.51 0.43 2.84
CA HIS A 96 4.07 0.46 1.50
C HIS A 96 5.16 -0.61 1.39
N ILE A 97 5.03 -1.54 0.46
CA ILE A 97 5.92 -2.69 0.32
C ILE A 97 6.68 -2.58 -0.99
N PHE A 98 8.00 -2.38 -0.89
CA PHE A 98 8.89 -2.16 -2.03
C PHE A 98 9.57 -3.46 -2.46
N ALA A 99 9.37 -3.86 -3.71
CA ALA A 99 10.15 -4.95 -4.30
C ALA A 99 11.57 -4.46 -4.60
N GLN A 100 12.60 -5.16 -4.10
CA GLN A 100 14.00 -4.83 -4.35
C GLN A 100 14.73 -5.95 -5.09
N ASN A 101 15.55 -5.59 -6.08
CA ASN A 101 16.42 -6.57 -6.75
C ASN A 101 17.79 -6.68 -6.07
N SER A 102 18.20 -5.66 -5.32
CA SER A 102 19.48 -5.61 -4.61
C SER A 102 19.39 -4.76 -3.34
N GLU A 103 20.47 -4.70 -2.57
CA GLU A 103 20.56 -3.81 -1.41
C GLU A 103 20.62 -2.35 -1.86
N ASN A 104 19.86 -1.48 -1.19
CA ASN A 104 19.77 -0.04 -1.49
C ASN A 104 19.19 0.28 -2.88
N ASP A 105 18.45 -0.65 -3.49
CA ASP A 105 17.71 -0.38 -4.73
C ASP A 105 16.75 0.80 -4.49
N TYR A 106 16.90 1.86 -5.29
CA TYR A 106 16.20 3.14 -5.16
C TYR A 106 16.29 3.83 -3.78
N GLN A 107 17.44 3.75 -3.10
CA GLN A 107 17.60 4.31 -1.75
C GLN A 107 17.16 5.77 -1.60
N SER A 108 17.50 6.65 -2.56
CA SER A 108 17.07 8.05 -2.51
C SER A 108 15.56 8.23 -2.54
N HIS A 109 14.82 7.31 -3.19
CA HIS A 109 13.37 7.32 -3.18
C HIS A 109 12.82 6.83 -1.83
N LEU A 110 13.46 5.83 -1.22
CA LEU A 110 13.09 5.34 0.12
C LEU A 110 13.32 6.41 1.19
N ASP A 111 14.44 7.14 1.11
CA ASP A 111 14.75 8.24 2.02
C ASP A 111 13.75 9.39 1.86
N LEU A 112 13.40 9.74 0.62
CA LEU A 112 12.36 10.72 0.33
C LEU A 112 11.00 10.27 0.86
N TRP A 113 10.66 8.99 0.70
CA TRP A 113 9.43 8.41 1.22
C TRP A 113 9.37 8.53 2.74
N ASP A 114 10.46 8.23 3.45
CA ASP A 114 10.53 8.34 4.91
C ASP A 114 10.38 9.80 5.37
N PHE A 115 11.08 10.72 4.70
CA PHE A 115 10.95 12.15 4.97
C PHE A 115 9.50 12.62 4.82
N LEU A 116 8.84 12.24 3.72
CA LEU A 116 7.45 12.60 3.46
C LEU A 116 6.49 11.95 4.46
N ALA A 117 6.71 10.68 4.84
CA ALA A 117 5.89 9.99 5.84
C ALA A 117 5.91 10.74 7.18
N GLN A 118 7.10 11.17 7.60
CA GLN A 118 7.29 11.93 8.84
C GLN A 118 6.62 13.29 8.77
N LYS A 119 6.75 14.01 7.65
CA LYS A 119 6.07 15.31 7.45
C LYS A 119 4.55 15.16 7.47
N MET A 120 4.02 14.17 6.77
CA MET A 120 2.59 13.86 6.77
C MET A 120 2.06 13.53 8.16
N ALA A 121 2.78 12.69 8.92
CA ALA A 121 2.40 12.34 10.28
C ALA A 121 2.43 13.56 11.23
N SER A 122 3.42 14.43 11.07
CA SER A 122 3.49 15.69 11.83
C SER A 122 2.30 16.61 11.52
N ASP A 123 1.90 16.71 10.26
CA ASP A 123 0.84 17.61 9.81
C ASP A 123 -0.57 17.08 10.10
N LEU A 124 -0.77 15.77 9.99
CA LEU A 124 -2.08 15.12 10.09
C LEU A 124 -2.33 14.48 11.46
N GLY A 125 -1.30 14.38 12.30
CA GLY A 125 -1.38 13.74 13.61
C GLY A 125 -1.84 12.29 13.52
N ASN A 126 -2.82 11.92 14.36
CA ASN A 126 -3.35 10.56 14.42
C ASN A 126 -4.16 10.12 13.18
N MET A 127 -4.42 11.03 12.23
CA MET A 127 -5.13 10.71 11.00
C MET A 127 -4.26 9.96 9.98
N PHE A 128 -2.94 10.00 10.13
CA PHE A 128 -2.04 9.33 9.20
C PHE A 128 -0.89 8.64 9.93
N THR A 129 -0.74 7.36 9.67
CA THR A 129 0.43 6.57 10.05
C THR A 129 0.90 5.80 8.83
N ALA A 130 2.20 5.64 8.67
CA ALA A 130 2.76 4.90 7.56
C ALA A 130 4.01 4.15 7.96
N LYS A 131 4.23 3.01 7.33
CA LYS A 131 5.46 2.23 7.44
C LYS A 131 5.80 1.61 6.11
N ARG A 132 7.06 1.74 5.71
CA ARG A 132 7.58 1.06 4.51
C ARG A 132 8.25 -0.25 4.89
N TYR A 133 8.22 -1.16 3.93
CA TYR A 133 8.89 -2.44 3.97
C TYR A 133 9.57 -2.69 2.65
N THR A 134 10.53 -3.61 2.64
CA THR A 134 11.19 -4.08 1.44
C THR A 134 11.12 -5.59 1.40
N TYR A 135 10.97 -6.16 0.20
CA TYR A 135 11.03 -7.60 0.01
C TYR A 135 11.79 -7.93 -1.27
N ARG A 136 12.52 -9.05 -1.25
CA ARG A 136 13.19 -9.63 -2.42
C ARG A 136 12.53 -10.93 -2.84
N ASN A 137 11.89 -11.60 -1.91
CA ASN A 137 11.20 -12.86 -2.11
C ASN A 137 9.93 -12.91 -1.25
N THR A 138 9.09 -13.93 -1.45
CA THR A 138 7.82 -14.06 -0.74
C THR A 138 7.97 -14.37 0.74
N SER A 139 9.08 -14.99 1.18
CA SER A 139 9.29 -15.26 2.62
C SER A 139 9.52 -14.01 3.44
N ASP A 140 10.05 -12.94 2.84
CA ASP A 140 10.21 -11.65 3.51
C ASP A 140 8.85 -11.04 3.91
N LEU A 141 7.78 -11.40 3.20
CA LEU A 141 6.43 -10.89 3.42
C LEU A 141 5.77 -11.42 4.70
N GLU A 142 6.16 -12.59 5.20
CA GLU A 142 5.47 -13.24 6.33
C GLU A 142 5.48 -12.37 7.60
N SER A 143 6.62 -11.71 7.88
CA SER A 143 6.72 -10.78 9.00
C SER A 143 5.80 -9.56 8.84
N ILE A 144 5.71 -9.04 7.62
CA ILE A 144 4.89 -7.88 7.26
C ILE A 144 3.39 -8.24 7.34
N VAL A 145 3.03 -9.41 6.85
CA VAL A 145 1.66 -9.96 6.90
C VAL A 145 1.22 -10.18 8.34
N LYS A 146 2.10 -10.67 9.20
CA LYS A 146 1.81 -10.83 10.63
C LYS A 146 1.56 -9.49 11.32
N GLU A 147 2.34 -8.46 10.99
CA GLU A 147 2.10 -7.10 11.48
C GLU A 147 0.75 -6.56 10.99
N PHE A 148 0.46 -6.70 9.69
CA PHE A 148 -0.83 -6.35 9.12
C PHE A 148 -2.00 -7.05 9.83
N GLN A 149 -1.87 -8.36 10.10
CA GLN A 149 -2.89 -9.12 10.82
C GLN A 149 -3.17 -8.54 12.21
N GLY A 150 -2.14 -8.08 12.91
CA GLY A 150 -2.28 -7.42 14.22
C GLY A 150 -3.09 -6.12 14.16
N LEU A 151 -3.09 -5.44 13.01
CA LEU A 151 -3.81 -4.18 12.77
C LEU A 151 -5.29 -4.35 12.40
N LEU A 152 -5.72 -5.59 12.09
CA LEU A 152 -7.12 -5.89 11.71
C LEU A 152 -8.09 -5.97 12.89
N ASN A 153 -7.59 -5.90 14.14
CA ASN A 153 -8.38 -5.95 15.36
C ASN A 153 -9.00 -4.59 15.72
#